data_AF-A0A352Z5E4-F1
#
_entry.id   AF-A0A352Z5E4-F1
#
_cell.length_a   1.000
_cell.length_b   1.000
_cell.length_c   1.000
_cell.angle_alpha   90.00
_cell.angle_beta   90.00
_cell.angle_gamma   90.00
#
_symmetry.space_group_name_H-M   'P 1'
#
loop_
_entity.id
_entity.type
_entity.pdbx_description
1 polymer ?
#
loop_
_entity_poly.entity_id
_entity_poly.type
_entity_poly.pdbx_seq_one_letter_code
_entity_poly.pdbx_strand_id
1 'polypeptide(L)'
;MSVTKNNEDNIIFSKIQQIKESAYRFITSIQFTIVLLSLIAVSSIAGTLIKQKAPVEEYLSLYPEGIYRIIQLFGLDDIYHAPWFYALLVLFAINLILCTLRRL
;
A
#
# COMPACT_ATOMS: atom_id res chain seq x y z
N MET A 1 2.63 -48.36 1.56
CA MET A 1 1.75 -47.20 1.32
C MET A 1 2.42 -45.88 1.72
N SER A 2 3.72 -45.70 1.41
CA SER A 2 4.54 -44.56 1.86
C SER A 2 5.25 -43.81 0.72
N VAL A 3 5.19 -44.32 -0.51
CA VAL A 3 5.90 -43.73 -1.67
C VAL A 3 5.10 -42.61 -2.34
N THR A 4 3.76 -42.63 -2.28
CA THR A 4 2.90 -41.66 -3.00
C THR A 4 2.83 -40.28 -2.34
N LYS A 5 2.85 -40.19 -0.99
CA LYS A 5 2.78 -38.91 -0.27
C LYS A 5 3.99 -38.01 -0.53
N ASN A 6 5.18 -38.62 -0.63
CA ASN A 6 6.44 -37.90 -0.84
C ASN A 6 6.51 -37.21 -2.22
N ASN A 7 5.84 -37.76 -3.25
CA ASN A 7 5.79 -37.13 -4.57
C ASN A 7 4.82 -35.94 -4.62
N GLU A 8 3.66 -36.03 -3.97
CA GLU A 8 2.69 -34.93 -3.88
C GLU A 8 3.23 -33.74 -3.07
N ASP A 9 3.91 -34.01 -1.95
CA ASP A 9 4.54 -32.97 -1.11
C ASP A 9 5.62 -32.18 -1.89
N ASN A 10 6.42 -32.87 -2.73
CA ASN A 10 7.43 -32.24 -3.60
C ASN A 10 6.80 -31.41 -4.74
N ILE A 11 5.67 -31.86 -5.30
CA ILE A 11 4.91 -31.12 -6.33
C ILE A 11 4.28 -29.85 -5.72
N ILE A 12 3.73 -29.93 -4.51
CA ILE A 12 3.17 -28.76 -3.81
C ILE A 12 4.29 -27.77 -3.45
N PHE A 13 5.41 -28.24 -2.91
CA PHE A 13 6.54 -27.37 -2.54
C PHE A 13 7.12 -26.62 -3.74
N SER A 14 7.30 -27.29 -4.87
CA SER A 14 7.78 -26.67 -6.12
C SER A 14 6.79 -25.65 -6.70
N LYS A 15 5.48 -25.93 -6.66
CA LYS A 15 4.44 -24.96 -7.03
C LYS A 15 4.45 -23.72 -6.14
N ILE A 16 4.57 -23.89 -4.82
CA ILE A 16 4.65 -22.77 -3.86
C ILE A 16 5.88 -21.91 -4.15
N GLN A 17 7.04 -22.53 -4.42
CA GLN A 17 8.26 -21.83 -4.82
C GLN A 17 8.07 -21.05 -6.13
N GLN A 18 7.46 -21.66 -7.15
CA GLN A 18 7.22 -20.99 -8.44
C GLN A 18 6.29 -19.77 -8.31
N ILE A 19 5.21 -19.89 -7.51
CA ILE A 19 4.29 -18.79 -7.24
C ILE A 19 5.00 -17.69 -6.46
N LYS A 20 5.79 -18.05 -5.45
CA LYS A 20 6.59 -17.11 -4.65
C LYS A 20 7.54 -16.33 -5.53
N GLU A 21 8.26 -16.99 -6.43
CA GLU A 21 9.19 -16.35 -7.37
C GLU A 21 8.49 -15.41 -8.36
N SER A 22 7.30 -15.78 -8.83
CA SER A 22 6.53 -14.96 -9.78
C SER A 22 5.94 -13.73 -9.09
N ALA A 23 5.34 -13.90 -7.91
CA ALA A 23 4.85 -12.80 -7.09
C ALA A 23 5.99 -11.88 -6.64
N TYR A 24 7.13 -12.46 -6.24
CA TYR A 24 8.34 -11.72 -5.89
C TYR A 24 8.82 -10.87 -7.07
N ARG A 25 8.86 -11.40 -8.29
CA ARG A 25 9.25 -10.63 -9.48
C ARG A 25 8.29 -9.47 -9.78
N PHE A 26 6.99 -9.67 -9.58
CA PHE A 26 5.98 -8.63 -9.81
C PHE A 26 6.06 -7.50 -8.78
N ILE A 27 6.16 -7.86 -7.50
CA ILE A 27 6.28 -6.91 -6.38
C ILE A 27 7.66 -6.20 -6.44
N THR A 28 8.73 -6.90 -6.80
CA THR A 28 10.09 -6.31 -6.95
C THR A 28 10.25 -5.51 -8.27
N SER A 29 9.16 -5.08 -8.89
CA SER A 29 9.21 -4.22 -10.08
C SER A 29 9.41 -2.76 -9.68
N ILE A 30 10.45 -2.13 -10.22
CA ILE A 30 10.74 -0.70 -9.97
C ILE A 30 9.55 0.18 -10.40
N GLN A 31 8.84 -0.20 -11.46
CA GLN A 31 7.66 0.53 -11.93
C GLN A 31 6.54 0.57 -10.89
N PHE A 32 6.29 -0.57 -10.22
CA PHE A 32 5.29 -0.64 -9.17
C PHE A 32 5.67 0.22 -7.97
N THR A 33 6.95 0.18 -7.57
CA THR A 33 7.51 1.03 -6.52
C THR A 33 7.36 2.53 -6.83
N ILE A 34 7.63 2.97 -8.06
CA ILE A 34 7.49 4.38 -8.47
C ILE A 34 6.02 4.82 -8.41
N VAL A 35 5.09 3.98 -8.86
CA VAL A 35 3.65 4.28 -8.79
C VAL A 35 3.18 4.40 -7.34
N LEU A 36 3.58 3.47 -6.47
CA LEU A 36 3.25 3.53 -5.04
C LEU A 36 3.82 4.77 -4.38
N LEU A 37 5.09 5.08 -4.62
CA LEU A 37 5.74 6.28 -4.09
C LEU A 37 5.03 7.55 -4.56
N SER A 38 4.60 7.59 -5.83
CA SER A 38 3.86 8.73 -6.38
C SER A 38 2.50 8.90 -5.71
N LEU A 39 1.76 7.81 -5.46
CA LEU A 39 0.49 7.83 -4.72
C LEU A 39 0.67 8.33 -3.28
N ILE A 40 1.71 7.85 -2.60
CA ILE A 40 2.06 8.30 -1.24
C ILE A 40 2.39 9.79 -1.26
N ALA A 41 3.18 10.25 -2.22
CA ALA A 41 3.57 11.67 -2.34
C ALA A 41 2.35 12.58 -2.57
N VAL A 42 1.46 12.23 -3.50
CA VAL A 42 0.21 12.98 -3.74
C VAL A 42 -0.66 13.00 -2.49
N SER A 43 -0.81 11.86 -1.81
CA SER A 43 -1.57 11.76 -0.55
C SER A 43 -0.96 12.62 0.55
N SER A 44 0.37 12.67 0.67
CA SER A 44 1.07 13.50 1.65
C SER A 44 0.90 14.99 1.37
N ILE A 45 0.95 15.40 0.10
CA ILE A 45 0.70 16.80 -0.30
C ILE A 45 -0.74 17.18 0.05
N ALA A 46 -1.72 16.33 -0.32
CA ALA A 46 -3.12 16.55 0.01
C ALA A 46 -3.37 16.66 1.52
N GLY A 47 -2.78 15.77 2.31
CA GLY A 47 -2.87 15.79 3.77
C GLY A 47 -2.19 16.98 4.45
N THR A 48 -1.27 17.65 3.75
CA THR A 48 -0.61 18.89 4.22
C THR A 48 -1.44 20.13 3.90
N LEU A 49 -2.17 20.13 2.78
CA LEU A 49 -3.05 21.24 2.38
C LEU A 49 -4.35 21.29 3.19
N ILE A 50 -4.73 20.17 3.81
CA ILE A 50 -5.95 20.02 4.59
C ILE A 50 -5.63 20.17 6.08
N LYS A 51 -6.39 21.00 6.80
CA LYS A 51 -6.19 21.25 8.23
C LYS A 51 -6.57 20.05 9.11
N GLN A 52 -5.62 19.16 9.37
CA GLN A 52 -5.81 17.94 10.18
C GLN A 52 -6.58 18.20 11.49
N LYS A 53 -7.59 17.35 11.78
CA LYS A 53 -8.36 17.33 13.04
C LYS A 53 -8.95 18.66 13.50
N ALA A 54 -9.18 19.62 12.59
CA ALA A 54 -9.87 20.86 12.94
C ALA A 54 -11.38 20.63 13.17
N PRO A 55 -12.05 21.46 13.99
CA PRO A 55 -13.49 21.38 14.18
C PRO A 55 -14.25 21.61 12.87
N VAL A 56 -15.39 20.93 12.72
CA VAL A 56 -16.22 20.97 11.50
C VAL A 56 -16.64 22.40 11.11
N GLU A 57 -16.91 23.23 12.11
CA GLU A 57 -17.29 24.63 11.95
C GLU A 57 -16.19 25.46 11.25
N GLU A 58 -14.94 25.21 11.62
CA GLU A 58 -13.78 25.86 11.02
C GLU A 58 -13.54 25.32 9.60
N TYR A 59 -13.75 24.03 9.37
CA TYR A 59 -13.67 23.43 8.04
C TYR A 59 -14.66 24.03 7.04
N LEU A 60 -15.93 24.20 7.44
CA LEU A 60 -16.98 24.80 6.62
C LEU A 60 -16.72 26.30 6.33
N SER A 61 -15.96 26.98 7.20
CA SER A 61 -15.56 28.37 6.95
C SER A 61 -14.36 28.53 6.01
N LEU A 62 -13.45 27.54 5.97
CA LEU A 62 -12.25 27.59 5.12
C LEU A 62 -12.43 26.90 3.77
N TYR A 63 -13.27 25.86 3.68
CA TYR A 63 -13.42 25.05 2.48
C TYR A 63 -14.87 25.08 1.96
N PRO A 64 -15.06 25.15 0.64
CA PRO A 64 -16.38 24.94 0.03
C PRO A 64 -16.98 23.58 0.43
N GLU A 65 -18.30 23.51 0.65
CA GLU A 65 -19.00 22.29 1.07
C GLU A 65 -18.70 21.07 0.18
N GLY A 66 -18.54 21.28 -1.13
CA GLY A 66 -18.21 20.21 -2.07
C GLY A 66 -16.87 19.54 -1.78
N ILE A 67 -15.84 20.32 -1.41
CA ILE A 67 -14.51 19.80 -1.05
C ILE A 67 -14.57 19.14 0.33
N TYR A 68 -15.25 19.75 1.29
CA TYR A 68 -15.45 19.18 2.62
C TYR A 68 -16.10 17.78 2.57
N ARG A 69 -17.09 17.58 1.69
CA ARG A 69 -17.72 16.27 1.51
C ARG A 69 -16.75 15.22 0.94
N ILE A 70 -15.86 15.61 0.04
CA ILE A 70 -14.82 14.71 -0.49
C ILE A 70 -13.80 14.38 0.60
N ILE A 71 -13.40 15.37 1.40
CA ILE A 71 -12.49 15.20 2.55
C ILE A 71 -13.05 14.19 3.53
N GLN A 72 -14.31 14.33 3.94
CA GLN A 72 -14.95 13.37 4.83
C GLN A 72 -15.14 11.98 4.19
N LEU A 73 -15.54 11.91 2.92
CA LEU A 73 -15.80 10.64 2.25
C LEU A 73 -14.54 9.78 2.13
N PHE A 74 -13.38 10.40 1.89
CA PHE A 74 -12.08 9.73 1.79
C PHE A 74 -11.31 9.68 3.12
N GLY A 75 -11.80 10.34 4.17
CA GLY A 75 -11.11 10.45 5.46
C GLY A 75 -9.79 11.23 5.38
N LEU A 76 -9.73 12.29 4.55
CA LEU A 76 -8.52 13.11 4.41
C LEU A 76 -8.26 13.99 5.64
N ASP A 77 -9.24 14.15 6.53
CA ASP A 77 -9.13 14.87 7.80
C ASP A 77 -8.21 14.16 8.83
N ASP A 78 -8.00 12.85 8.67
CA ASP A 78 -7.02 12.05 9.40
C ASP A 78 -6.28 11.06 8.49
N ILE A 79 -5.76 11.57 7.36
CA ILE A 79 -5.09 10.76 6.33
C ILE A 79 -3.96 9.88 6.88
N TYR A 80 -3.24 10.37 7.89
CA TYR A 80 -2.08 9.68 8.46
C TYR A 80 -2.44 8.50 9.35
N HIS A 81 -3.68 8.44 9.84
CA HIS A 81 -4.22 7.29 10.58
C HIS A 81 -5.16 6.44 9.74
N ALA A 82 -5.41 6.82 8.50
CA ALA A 82 -6.29 6.09 7.62
C ALA A 82 -5.69 4.71 7.26
N PRO A 83 -6.45 3.61 7.43
CA PRO A 83 -5.94 2.26 7.19
C PRO A 83 -5.48 2.05 5.74
N TRP A 84 -6.07 2.75 4.78
CA TRP A 84 -5.66 2.70 3.38
C TRP A 84 -4.27 3.33 3.16
N PHE A 85 -3.90 4.38 3.91
CA PHE A 85 -2.59 5.02 3.81
C PHE A 85 -1.51 4.16 4.45
N TYR A 86 -1.79 3.54 5.61
CA TYR A 86 -0.90 2.55 6.19
C TYR A 86 -0.68 1.34 5.27
N ALA A 87 -1.74 0.86 4.60
CA ALA A 87 -1.60 -0.22 3.62
C ALA A 87 -0.63 0.16 2.48
N LEU A 88 -0.72 1.40 1.96
CA LEU A 88 0.21 1.90 0.94
C LEU A 88 1.65 1.96 1.47
N LEU A 89 1.87 2.47 2.67
CA LEU A 89 3.19 2.56 3.29
C LEU A 89 3.81 1.18 3.54
N VAL A 90 3.05 0.25 4.11
CA VAL A 90 3.51 -1.13 4.38
C VAL A 90 3.82 -1.85 3.07
N LEU A 91 2.93 -1.72 2.08
CA LEU A 91 3.15 -2.30 0.77
C LEU A 91 4.43 -1.73 0.14
N PHE A 92 4.60 -0.40 0.16
CA PHE A 92 5.82 0.25 -0.33
C PHE A 92 7.08 -0.21 0.42
N ALA A 93 7.04 -0.33 1.75
CA ALA A 93 8.15 -0.82 2.55
C ALA A 93 8.53 -2.27 2.17
N ILE A 94 7.54 -3.16 2.01
CA ILE A 94 7.78 -4.53 1.53
C ILE A 94 8.44 -4.50 0.14
N ASN A 95 7.93 -3.69 -0.79
CA ASN A 95 8.53 -3.56 -2.13
C ASN A 95 10.00 -3.13 -2.06
N LEU A 96 10.32 -2.15 -1.21
CA LEU A 96 11.69 -1.68 -1.03
C LEU A 96 12.61 -2.74 -0.41
N ILE A 97 12.14 -3.48 0.59
CA ILE A 97 12.90 -4.56 1.22
C ILE A 97 13.23 -5.65 0.19
N LEU A 98 12.24 -6.12 -0.58
CA LEU A 98 12.46 -7.13 -1.61
C LEU A 98 13.39 -6.62 -2.73
N CYS A 99 13.26 -5.35 -3.13
CA CYS A 99 14.18 -4.74 -4.10
C CYS A 99 15.61 -4.72 -3.60
N THR A 100 15.79 -4.40 -2.31
CA THR A 100 17.10 -4.34 -1.66
C THR A 100 17.71 -5.73 -1.55
N LEU A 101 16.93 -6.73 -1.10
CA LEU A 101 17.37 -8.13 -1.00
C LEU A 101 17.70 -8.76 -2.35
N ARG A 102 17.00 -8.37 -3.44
CA ARG A 102 17.36 -8.84 -4.78
C ARG A 102 18.67 -8.24 -5.29
N ARG A 103 19.03 -7.05 -4.79
CA ARG A 103 20.24 -6.33 -5.20
C ARG A 103 21.48 -6.75 -4.41
N LEU A 104 21.31 -7.15 -3.15
CA LEU A 104 22.37 -7.67 -2.28
C LEU A 104 22.74 -9.11 -2.64
#